data_AF-A0A1B6L0C8-F1
#
_entry.id   AF-A0A1B6L0C8-F1
#
_cell.length_a   1.000
_cell.length_b   1.000
_cell.length_c   1.000
_cell.angle_alpha   90.00
_cell.angle_beta   90.00
_cell.angle_gamma   90.00
#
_symmetry.space_group_name_H-M   'P 1'
#
loop_
_entity.id
_entity.type
_entity.pdbx_description
1 polymer ?
#
loop_
_entity_poly.entity_id
_entity_poly.type
_entity_poly.pdbx_seq_one_letter_code
_entity_poly.pdbx_strand_id
1 'polypeptide(L)'
;PLGETVLECYSCGVRNVFVLGFIPAKADSVVVLLCRHPCAAQNTLKDMNWEQESWKPLIADRSFLTWLVKVPGEQEQLRARQVTSAQIAKLEELWRDNADATFLDLEKPGVDEEPQQVLLRYEDGYQYQNIFGPLVKLEADYDKRLKES
;
A
#
# COMPACT_ATOMS: atom_id res chain seq x y z
N PRO A 1 7.42 15.55 -12.78
CA PRO A 1 6.78 16.01 -14.05
C PRO A 1 5.70 17.06 -13.84
N LEU A 2 4.86 16.91 -12.80
CA LEU A 2 3.74 17.80 -12.50
C LEU A 2 4.00 18.77 -11.31
N GLY A 3 5.26 18.98 -10.93
CA GLY A 3 5.62 19.81 -9.76
C GLY A 3 5.07 19.29 -8.43
N GLU A 4 4.93 20.17 -7.45
CA GLU A 4 4.34 19.90 -6.13
C GLU A 4 2.82 20.01 -6.20
N THR A 5 2.16 19.00 -6.76
CA THR A 5 0.70 18.96 -6.93
C THR A 5 0.10 17.76 -6.22
N VAL A 6 -0.97 17.98 -5.46
CA VAL A 6 -1.77 16.91 -4.85
C VAL A 6 -2.65 16.27 -5.93
N LEU A 7 -2.59 14.95 -6.06
CA LEU A 7 -3.46 14.22 -6.99
C LEU A 7 -4.87 14.16 -6.45
N GLU A 8 -5.79 14.86 -7.10
CA GLU A 8 -7.19 14.88 -6.71
C GLU A 8 -8.12 14.90 -7.93
N CYS A 9 -9.34 14.41 -7.74
CA CYS A 9 -10.37 14.44 -8.78
C CYS A 9 -10.78 15.88 -9.07
N TYR A 10 -10.71 16.29 -10.33
CA TYR A 10 -11.12 17.62 -10.78
C TYR A 10 -12.57 17.97 -10.42
N SER A 11 -13.48 16.98 -10.42
CA SER A 11 -14.90 17.21 -10.19
C SER A 11 -15.33 17.23 -8.72
N CYS A 12 -14.70 16.43 -7.85
CA CYS A 12 -15.16 16.25 -6.47
C CYS A 12 -14.07 16.38 -5.41
N GLY A 13 -12.80 16.60 -5.80
CA GLY A 13 -11.68 16.77 -4.88
C GLY A 13 -11.22 15.50 -4.15
N VAL A 14 -11.76 14.31 -4.46
CA VAL A 14 -11.29 13.07 -3.80
C VAL A 14 -9.82 12.81 -4.12
N ARG A 15 -9.05 12.41 -3.10
CA ARG A 15 -7.59 12.21 -3.16
C ARG A 15 -7.14 10.75 -3.13
N ASN A 16 -8.09 9.82 -3.06
CA ASN A 16 -7.80 8.40 -3.03
C ASN A 16 -7.32 7.93 -4.41
N VAL A 17 -6.01 7.75 -4.54
CA VAL A 17 -5.35 7.35 -5.80
C VAL A 17 -5.85 6.02 -6.38
N PHE A 18 -6.44 5.14 -5.56
CA PHE A 18 -7.00 3.86 -6.01
C PHE A 18 -8.32 4.01 -6.77
N VAL A 19 -9.03 5.14 -6.61
CA VAL A 19 -10.25 5.45 -7.37
C VAL A 19 -10.01 6.47 -8.47
N LEU A 20 -8.83 7.09 -8.50
CA LEU A 20 -8.47 8.08 -9.50
C LEU A 20 -7.97 7.43 -10.79
N GLY A 21 -8.29 8.08 -11.89
CA GLY A 21 -7.75 7.81 -13.21
C GLY A 21 -7.70 9.06 -14.04
N PHE A 22 -7.29 8.93 -15.28
CA PHE A 22 -7.20 10.01 -16.23
C PHE A 22 -8.01 9.73 -17.49
N ILE A 23 -8.50 10.78 -18.14
CA ILE A 23 -9.04 10.74 -19.50
C ILE A 23 -8.16 11.63 -20.38
N PRO A 24 -7.58 11.11 -21.49
CA PRO A 24 -6.81 11.93 -22.41
C PRO A 24 -7.73 12.82 -23.25
N ALA A 25 -7.36 14.09 -23.44
CA ALA A 25 -8.05 14.94 -24.41
C ALA A 25 -7.65 14.56 -25.85
N LYS A 26 -8.60 14.63 -26.79
CA LYS A 26 -8.36 14.26 -28.20
C LYS A 26 -7.46 15.23 -28.96
N ALA A 27 -7.35 16.48 -28.53
CA ALA A 27 -6.73 17.56 -29.31
C ALA A 27 -5.56 18.25 -28.61
N ASP A 28 -5.50 18.22 -27.28
CA ASP A 28 -4.46 18.86 -26.49
C ASP A 28 -3.79 17.81 -25.61
N SER A 29 -2.50 17.95 -25.33
CA SER A 29 -1.73 17.07 -24.43
C SER A 29 -2.15 17.20 -22.94
N VAL A 30 -3.41 17.59 -22.71
CA VAL A 30 -4.03 17.80 -21.42
C VAL A 30 -4.70 16.50 -20.98
N VAL A 31 -4.42 16.12 -19.74
CA VAL A 31 -5.05 15.00 -19.04
C VAL A 31 -5.88 15.55 -17.88
N VAL A 32 -7.12 15.06 -17.73
CA VAL A 32 -7.96 15.39 -16.58
C VAL A 32 -7.99 14.22 -15.61
N LEU A 33 -7.83 14.49 -14.31
CA LEU A 33 -7.95 13.48 -13.26
C LEU A 33 -9.40 13.39 -12.77
N LEU A 34 -9.98 12.19 -12.82
CA LEU A 34 -11.35 11.94 -12.38
C LEU A 34 -11.46 10.64 -11.60
N CYS A 35 -12.34 10.64 -10.60
CA CYS A 35 -12.76 9.43 -9.91
C CYS A 35 -13.52 8.50 -10.88
N ARG A 36 -13.29 7.18 -10.80
CA ARG A 36 -13.97 6.20 -11.69
C ARG A 36 -15.49 6.31 -11.59
N HIS A 37 -16.00 6.37 -10.37
CA HIS A 37 -17.41 6.61 -10.07
C HIS A 37 -17.54 7.60 -8.91
N PRO A 38 -18.51 8.53 -8.96
CA PRO A 38 -19.44 8.74 -10.07
C PRO A 38 -18.84 9.59 -11.21
N CYS A 39 -17.73 10.30 -10.98
CA CYS A 39 -17.26 11.42 -11.81
C CYS A 39 -17.06 11.07 -13.29
N ALA A 40 -16.25 10.05 -13.61
CA ALA A 40 -16.00 9.65 -15.00
C ALA A 40 -17.22 8.98 -15.67
N ALA A 41 -18.20 8.52 -14.88
CA ALA A 41 -19.41 7.87 -15.35
C ALA A 41 -20.62 8.80 -15.48
N GLN A 42 -20.50 10.07 -15.06
CA GLN A 42 -21.60 11.03 -15.14
C GLN A 42 -21.74 11.60 -16.56
N ASN A 43 -22.97 11.56 -17.07
CA ASN A 43 -23.34 12.09 -18.39
C ASN A 43 -23.22 13.61 -18.51
N THR A 44 -23.01 14.33 -17.40
CA THR A 44 -22.81 15.79 -17.35
C THR A 44 -21.48 16.24 -17.94
N LEU A 45 -20.53 15.32 -18.17
CA LEU A 45 -19.27 15.61 -18.87
C LEU A 45 -19.41 15.71 -20.39
N LYS A 46 -20.62 15.49 -20.94
CA LYS A 46 -20.91 15.57 -22.38
C LYS A 46 -20.56 16.94 -22.99
N ASP A 47 -20.69 18.01 -22.23
CA ASP A 47 -20.36 19.37 -22.70
C ASP A 47 -18.86 19.59 -22.90
N MET A 48 -18.02 18.73 -22.31
CA MET A 48 -16.56 18.80 -22.41
C MET A 48 -15.95 17.71 -23.32
N ASN A 49 -16.78 16.94 -24.03
CA ASN A 49 -16.35 15.93 -25.01
C ASN A 49 -15.42 14.83 -24.44
N TRP A 50 -15.52 14.52 -23.14
CA TRP A 50 -14.76 13.43 -22.52
C TRP A 50 -15.41 12.07 -22.79
N GLU A 51 -14.65 11.15 -23.38
CA GLU A 51 -15.11 9.78 -23.60
C GLU A 51 -14.89 8.94 -22.35
N GLN A 52 -15.97 8.49 -21.72
CA GLN A 52 -15.92 7.64 -20.52
C GLN A 52 -15.07 6.38 -20.73
N GLU A 53 -15.14 5.76 -21.90
CA GLU A 53 -14.39 4.55 -22.24
C GLU A 53 -12.86 4.78 -22.28
N SER A 54 -12.44 6.03 -22.43
CA SER A 54 -11.04 6.42 -22.43
C SER A 54 -10.45 6.60 -21.02
N TRP A 55 -11.25 6.43 -19.97
CA TRP A 55 -10.76 6.47 -18.58
C TRP A 55 -9.80 5.32 -18.30
N LYS A 56 -8.63 5.65 -17.73
CA LYS A 56 -7.61 4.67 -17.31
C LYS A 56 -7.15 4.97 -15.89
N PRO A 57 -6.92 3.94 -15.05
CA PRO A 57 -6.51 4.14 -13.66
C PRO A 57 -5.12 4.77 -13.54
N LEU A 58 -4.86 5.51 -12.47
CA LEU A 58 -3.51 6.04 -12.18
C LEU A 58 -2.55 4.96 -11.69
N ILE A 59 -3.07 3.87 -11.12
CA ILE A 59 -2.32 2.71 -10.68
C ILE A 59 -2.57 1.57 -11.67
N ALA A 60 -1.50 1.07 -12.28
CA ALA A 60 -1.49 -0.09 -13.16
C ALA A 60 -0.31 -0.98 -12.77
N ASP A 61 -0.51 -2.30 -12.80
CA ASP A 61 0.52 -3.28 -12.42
C ASP A 61 1.19 -3.00 -11.07
N ARG A 62 0.37 -2.61 -10.07
CA ARG A 62 0.79 -2.28 -8.70
C ARG A 62 1.74 -1.08 -8.59
N SER A 63 1.77 -0.19 -9.59
CA SER A 63 2.60 1.01 -9.60
C SER A 63 1.88 2.20 -10.24
N PHE A 64 2.39 3.41 -10.04
CA PHE A 64 1.90 4.59 -10.75
C PHE A 64 2.34 4.57 -12.22
N LEU A 65 1.53 5.19 -13.09
CA LEU A 65 1.90 5.39 -14.49
C LEU A 65 3.23 6.15 -14.63
N THR A 66 4.07 5.72 -15.57
CA THR A 66 5.45 6.20 -15.72
C THR A 66 5.58 7.68 -16.10
N TRP A 67 4.56 8.24 -16.77
CA TRP A 67 4.49 9.66 -17.10
C TRP A 67 4.17 10.53 -15.87
N LEU A 68 3.53 9.93 -14.86
CA LEU A 68 3.18 10.59 -13.60
C LEU A 68 4.34 10.50 -12.60
N VAL A 69 4.81 9.28 -12.35
CA VAL A 69 5.97 8.99 -11.49
C VAL A 69 6.97 8.16 -12.29
N LYS A 70 8.17 8.70 -12.50
CA LYS A 70 9.22 8.00 -13.24
C LYS A 70 9.67 6.75 -12.46
N VAL A 71 9.84 5.65 -13.18
CA VAL A 71 10.44 4.44 -12.63
C VAL A 71 11.96 4.65 -12.58
N PRO A 72 12.63 4.42 -11.44
CA PRO A 72 14.09 4.50 -11.34
C PRO A 72 14.77 3.54 -12.31
N GLY A 73 15.92 3.93 -12.87
CA GLY A 73 16.68 3.08 -13.77
C GLY A 73 17.33 1.88 -13.05
N GLU A 74 17.77 0.87 -13.80
CA GLU A 74 18.39 -0.35 -13.23
C GLU A 74 19.59 -0.03 -12.32
N GLN A 75 20.48 0.88 -12.76
CA GLN A 75 21.62 1.32 -11.96
C GLN A 75 21.24 2.06 -10.67
N GLU A 76 20.08 2.72 -10.63
CA GLU A 76 19.58 3.38 -9.42
C GLU A 76 19.00 2.34 -8.45
N GLN A 77 18.24 1.37 -8.98
CA GLN A 77 17.68 0.28 -8.20
C GLN A 77 18.78 -0.62 -7.60
N LEU A 78 19.85 -0.91 -8.35
CA LEU A 78 20.98 -1.71 -7.85
C LEU A 78 21.79 -0.99 -6.75
N ARG A 79 21.85 0.34 -6.80
CA ARG A 79 22.53 1.15 -5.77
C ARG A 79 21.67 1.40 -4.53
N ALA A 80 20.36 1.20 -4.64
CA ALA A 80 19.45 1.32 -3.50
C ALA A 80 19.69 0.19 -2.49
N ARG A 81 19.23 0.40 -1.25
CA ARG A 81 19.18 -0.67 -0.25
C ARG A 81 18.29 -1.79 -0.79
N GLN A 82 18.82 -3.02 -0.83
CA GLN A 82 18.05 -4.18 -1.25
C GLN A 82 17.17 -4.63 -0.08
N VAL A 83 15.87 -4.39 -0.21
CA VAL A 83 14.89 -4.69 0.85
C VAL A 83 14.00 -5.84 0.41
N THR A 84 13.84 -6.82 1.29
CA THR A 84 12.94 -7.95 1.09
C THR A 84 11.51 -7.63 1.54
N SER A 85 10.52 -8.34 1.00
CA SER A 85 9.11 -8.17 1.41
C SER A 85 8.90 -8.39 2.92
N ALA A 86 9.64 -9.32 3.54
CA ALA A 86 9.56 -9.57 4.97
C ALA A 86 10.07 -8.39 5.80
N GLN A 87 11.16 -7.75 5.37
CA GLN A 87 11.68 -6.54 6.03
C GLN A 87 10.72 -5.35 5.89
N ILE A 88 10.04 -5.20 4.74
CA ILE A 88 9.01 -4.17 4.56
C ILE A 88 7.86 -4.40 5.55
N ALA A 89 7.35 -5.63 5.64
CA ALA A 89 6.25 -5.96 6.54
C ALA A 89 6.59 -5.67 8.02
N LYS A 90 7.79 -6.06 8.47
CA LYS A 90 8.27 -5.79 9.83
C LYS A 90 8.42 -4.29 10.10
N LEU A 91 8.96 -3.54 9.13
CA LEU A 91 9.15 -2.09 9.30
C LEU A 91 7.81 -1.34 9.34
N GLU A 92 6.85 -1.72 8.49
CA GLU A 92 5.48 -1.20 8.53
C GLU A 92 4.76 -1.52 9.85
N GLU A 93 5.05 -2.67 10.45
CA GLU A 93 4.55 -3.00 11.80
C GLU A 93 5.18 -2.10 12.87
N LEU A 94 6.50 -1.91 12.84
CA LEU A 94 7.20 -1.01 13.77
C LEU A 94 6.72 0.44 13.66
N TRP A 95 6.41 0.91 12.45
CA TRP A 95 5.91 2.28 12.24
C TRP A 95 4.54 2.57 12.86
N ARG A 96 3.76 1.54 13.23
CA ARG A 96 2.51 1.73 13.96
C ARG A 96 2.74 2.31 15.36
N ASP A 97 3.84 1.92 15.99
CA ASP A 97 4.20 2.33 17.36
C ASP A 97 5.29 3.41 17.38
N ASN A 98 6.16 3.43 16.37
CA ASN A 98 7.26 4.39 16.25
C ASN A 98 7.46 4.81 14.79
N ALA A 99 6.90 5.97 14.41
CA ALA A 99 6.98 6.49 13.05
C ALA A 99 8.41 6.80 12.57
N ASP A 100 9.35 6.99 13.49
CA ASP A 100 10.76 7.29 13.18
C ASP A 100 11.63 6.01 13.08
N ALA A 101 11.04 4.82 13.18
CA ALA A 101 11.78 3.56 13.06
C ALA A 101 12.51 3.44 11.70
N THR A 102 13.68 2.81 11.74
CA THR A 102 14.56 2.63 10.59
C THR A 102 14.90 1.15 10.39
N PHE A 103 15.55 0.82 9.28
CA PHE A 103 16.03 -0.55 9.03
C PHE A 103 17.00 -1.09 10.09
N LEU A 104 17.71 -0.21 10.83
CA LEU A 104 18.61 -0.65 11.91
C LEU A 104 17.83 -1.18 13.11
N ASP A 105 16.59 -0.74 13.29
CA ASP A 105 15.73 -1.19 14.39
C ASP A 105 15.24 -2.63 14.18
N LEU A 106 15.24 -3.12 12.94
CA LEU A 106 14.96 -4.52 12.61
C LEU A 106 16.05 -5.49 13.11
N GLU A 107 17.27 -5.00 13.35
CA GLU A 107 18.40 -5.82 13.80
C GLU A 107 18.47 -5.92 15.34
N LYS A 108 17.55 -5.28 16.07
CA LYS A 108 17.54 -5.29 17.53
C LYS A 108 17.13 -6.66 18.08
N PRO A 109 17.81 -7.18 19.11
CA PRO A 109 17.41 -8.40 19.80
C PRO A 109 15.96 -8.31 20.29
N GLY A 110 15.16 -9.36 20.05
CA GLY A 110 13.75 -9.43 20.47
C GLY A 110 12.73 -9.04 19.39
N VAL A 111 13.14 -8.48 18.25
CA VAL A 111 12.25 -8.22 17.10
C VAL A 111 11.94 -9.51 16.31
N ASP A 112 12.79 -10.54 16.49
CA ASP A 112 12.73 -11.84 15.79
C ASP A 112 12.42 -13.03 16.74
N GLU A 113 11.78 -12.80 17.89
CA GLU A 113 11.29 -13.93 18.70
C GLU A 113 10.08 -14.59 18.01
N GLU A 114 10.37 -15.50 17.08
CA GLU A 114 9.35 -16.39 16.53
C GLU A 114 8.85 -17.34 17.63
N PRO A 115 7.53 -17.55 17.74
CA PRO A 115 6.98 -18.46 18.73
C PRO A 115 7.45 -19.90 18.47
N GLN A 116 7.57 -20.68 19.53
CA GLN A 116 7.98 -22.07 19.44
C GLN A 116 6.97 -22.89 18.60
N GLN A 117 7.48 -23.74 17.72
CA GLN A 117 6.63 -24.60 16.89
C GLN A 117 5.85 -25.62 17.74
N VAL A 118 4.63 -25.93 17.29
CA VAL A 118 3.79 -26.94 17.93
C VAL A 118 4.41 -28.34 17.81
N LEU A 119 4.25 -29.12 18.87
CA LEU A 119 4.79 -30.48 18.98
C LEU A 119 3.68 -31.52 18.84
N LEU A 120 4.05 -32.73 18.41
CA LEU A 120 3.14 -33.89 18.38
C LEU A 120 2.84 -34.44 19.78
N ARG A 121 3.76 -34.25 20.73
CA ARG A 121 3.67 -34.70 22.12
C ARG A 121 4.26 -33.64 23.03
N TYR A 122 3.68 -33.50 24.22
CA TYR A 122 4.10 -32.54 25.25
C TYR A 122 4.47 -33.30 26.52
N GLU A 123 5.45 -32.78 27.25
CA GLU A 123 5.92 -33.32 28.53
C GLU A 123 4.86 -33.18 29.62
N ASP A 124 4.18 -32.03 29.66
CA ASP A 124 3.09 -31.75 30.59
C ASP A 124 2.15 -30.63 30.06
N GLY A 125 1.15 -30.28 30.88
CA GLY A 125 0.20 -29.20 30.55
C GLY A 125 0.83 -27.81 30.55
N TYR A 126 1.93 -27.59 31.28
CA TYR A 126 2.64 -26.31 31.30
C TYR A 126 3.39 -26.08 30.00
N GLN A 127 4.08 -27.11 29.47
CA GLN A 127 4.74 -27.03 28.17
C GLN A 127 3.71 -26.78 27.05
N TYR A 128 2.55 -27.45 27.11
CA TYR A 128 1.45 -27.18 26.17
C TYR A 128 0.98 -25.72 26.24
N GLN A 129 0.73 -25.20 27.45
CA GLN A 129 0.31 -23.81 27.65
C GLN A 129 1.37 -22.81 27.19
N ASN A 130 2.64 -23.06 27.46
CA ASN A 130 3.75 -22.15 27.10
C ASN A 130 3.96 -22.08 25.57
N ILE A 131 3.68 -23.17 24.84
CA ILE A 131 3.78 -23.17 23.36
C ILE A 131 2.52 -22.56 22.73
N PHE A 132 1.31 -22.96 23.16
CA PHE A 132 0.07 -22.47 22.56
C PHE A 132 -0.33 -21.06 23.01
N GLY A 133 0.00 -20.65 24.23
CA GLY A 133 -0.36 -19.35 24.79
C GLY A 133 0.09 -18.17 23.92
N PRO A 134 1.37 -18.08 23.52
CA PRO A 134 1.84 -17.07 22.59
C PRO A 134 1.14 -17.11 21.22
N LEU A 135 0.85 -18.30 20.68
CA LEU A 135 0.15 -18.45 19.39
C LEU A 135 -1.27 -17.90 19.44
N VAL A 136 -2.02 -18.23 20.51
CA VAL A 136 -3.38 -17.71 20.73
C VAL A 136 -3.34 -16.20 20.91
N LYS A 137 -2.34 -15.68 21.61
CA LYS A 137 -2.16 -14.23 21.79
C LYS A 137 -1.87 -13.54 20.45
N LEU A 138 -0.98 -14.09 19.63
CA LEU A 138 -0.68 -13.55 18.30
C LEU A 138 -1.92 -13.46 17.42
N GLU A 139 -2.74 -14.51 17.40
CA GLU A 139 -4.01 -14.52 16.66
C GLU A 139 -5.00 -13.48 17.22
N ALA A 140 -5.11 -13.37 18.54
CA ALA A 140 -5.99 -12.39 19.18
C ALA A 140 -5.54 -10.94 18.90
N ASP A 141 -4.24 -10.68 18.95
CA ASP A 141 -3.66 -9.36 18.64
C ASP A 141 -3.86 -9.03 17.15
N TYR A 142 -3.71 -10.00 16.25
CA TYR A 142 -4.00 -9.84 14.83
C TYR A 142 -5.47 -9.54 14.55
N ASP A 143 -6.40 -10.31 15.11
CA ASP A 143 -7.85 -10.12 14.95
C ASP A 143 -8.31 -8.75 15.49
N LYS A 144 -7.77 -8.34 16.64
CA LYS A 144 -8.04 -7.02 17.21
C LYS A 144 -7.62 -5.91 16.25
N ARG A 145 -6.40 -5.98 15.71
CA ARG A 145 -5.88 -4.97 14.77
C ARG A 145 -6.70 -4.90 13.49
N LEU A 146 -7.19 -6.04 12.98
CA LEU A 146 -7.99 -6.09 11.75
C LEU A 146 -9.35 -5.40 11.92
N LYS A 147 -9.98 -5.51 13.10
CA LYS A 147 -11.30 -4.93 13.38
C LYS A 147 -11.27 -3.44 13.73
N GLU A 148 -10.11 -2.89 14.08
CA GLU A 148 -9.93 -1.48 14.44
C GLU A 148 -9.53 -0.57 13.25
N SER A 149 -9.39 -1.12 12.03
CA SER A 149 -9.04 -0.39 10.79
C SER A 149 -10.26 0.01 9.96
#